data_AF-A0A937ZU25-F1
#
_entry.id   AF-A0A937ZU25-F1
#
_cell.length_a   1.000
_cell.length_b   1.000
_cell.length_c   1.000
_cell.angle_alpha   90.00
_cell.angle_beta   90.00
_cell.angle_gamma   90.00
#
_symmetry.space_group_name_H-M   'P 1'
#
loop_
_entity.id
_entity.type
_entity.pdbx_description
1 polymer ?
#
loop_
_entity_poly.entity_id
_entity_poly.type
_entity_poly.pdbx_seq_one_letter_code
_entity_poly.pdbx_strand_id
1 'polypeptide(L)'
;MLIGEAAQERAVSGWSWVGSPMEVLRPHCTEAVSAVLRLCNEACQPVTPWGGKTGLVHGIFSDGTLALSLERMDRIEEVDPLGKTLAAEAGCILQTATEAAEAHDLLLPLDLGARGSVSAEHGIGFEKRDYLPRSRSQNEVALMRLLKSTLDPNNILNPGKVL
;
A
#
# COMPACT_ATOMS: atom_id res chain seq x y z
N MET A 1 -14.82 -3.60 8.33
CA MET A 1 -14.21 -2.46 9.05
C MET A 1 -13.89 -2.92 10.45
N LEU A 2 -12.76 -2.49 11.01
CA LEU A 2 -12.41 -2.70 12.41
C LEU A 2 -12.43 -1.35 13.11
N ILE A 3 -12.97 -1.31 14.32
CA ILE A 3 -13.15 -0.11 15.13
C ILE A 3 -12.64 -0.36 16.55
N GLY A 4 -12.34 0.71 17.29
CA GLY A 4 -11.94 0.63 18.69
C GLY A 4 -10.74 -0.31 18.91
N GLU A 5 -10.85 -1.21 19.89
CA GLU A 5 -9.79 -2.15 20.26
C GLU A 5 -9.35 -3.04 19.09
N ALA A 6 -10.28 -3.55 18.28
CA ALA A 6 -9.97 -4.38 17.12
C ALA A 6 -9.15 -3.62 16.05
N ALA A 7 -9.34 -2.30 15.93
CA ALA A 7 -8.50 -1.47 15.06
C ALA A 7 -7.08 -1.33 15.61
N GLN A 8 -6.95 -1.15 16.93
CA GLN A 8 -5.65 -1.04 17.61
C GLN A 8 -4.87 -2.35 17.58
N GLU A 9 -5.53 -3.50 17.79
CA GLU A 9 -4.91 -4.83 17.65
C GLU A 9 -4.37 -5.07 16.23
N ARG A 10 -5.07 -4.55 15.20
CA ARG A 10 -4.60 -4.64 13.82
C ARG A 10 -3.47 -3.67 13.52
N ALA A 11 -3.35 -2.58 14.27
CA ALA A 11 -2.34 -1.53 14.16
C ALA A 11 -0.99 -1.91 14.81
N VAL A 12 -0.55 -3.14 14.62
CA VAL A 12 0.73 -3.65 15.12
C VAL A 12 1.57 -4.17 13.96
N SER A 13 2.87 -3.90 14.00
CA SER A 13 3.87 -4.48 13.10
C SER A 13 5.13 -4.86 13.87
N GLY A 14 5.79 -5.94 13.44
CA GLY A 14 7.10 -6.36 13.96
C GLY A 14 8.29 -5.59 13.36
N TRP A 15 8.05 -4.71 12.37
CA TRP A 15 9.11 -4.02 11.63
C TRP A 15 9.25 -2.54 12.00
N SER A 16 8.13 -1.85 12.18
CA SER A 16 8.08 -0.43 12.50
C SER A 16 6.77 -0.08 13.21
N TRP A 17 6.74 1.07 13.87
CA TRP A 17 5.49 1.55 14.43
C TRP A 17 4.58 2.10 13.33
N VAL A 18 3.30 1.73 13.35
CA VAL A 18 2.33 2.08 12.31
C VAL A 18 1.34 3.16 12.74
N GLY A 19 1.45 3.65 13.98
CA GLY A 19 0.52 4.61 14.55
C GLY A 19 -0.78 3.99 15.08
N SER A 20 -1.69 4.86 15.51
CA SER A 20 -3.02 4.56 16.04
C SER A 20 -4.06 5.11 15.06
N PRO A 21 -4.49 4.32 14.05
CA PRO A 21 -5.55 4.75 13.13
C PRO A 21 -6.87 4.96 13.87
N MET A 22 -7.74 5.78 13.30
CA MET A 22 -9.12 5.94 13.81
C MET A 22 -9.88 4.61 13.67
N GLU A 23 -9.84 4.03 12.48
CA GLU A 23 -10.47 2.76 12.11
C GLU A 23 -9.66 2.09 10.99
N VAL A 24 -9.87 0.77 10.81
CA VAL A 24 -9.23 0.00 9.73
C VAL A 24 -10.28 -0.49 8.74
N LEU A 25 -10.23 0.05 7.53
CA LEU A 25 -11.01 -0.36 6.37
C LEU A 25 -10.32 -1.55 5.70
N ARG A 26 -11.09 -2.58 5.35
CA ARG A 26 -10.59 -3.85 4.78
C ARG A 26 -11.43 -4.27 3.56
N PRO A 27 -11.38 -3.51 2.45
CA PRO A 27 -12.08 -3.86 1.21
C PRO A 27 -11.56 -5.19 0.65
N HIS A 28 -12.36 -5.84 -0.18
CA HIS A 28 -12.08 -7.18 -0.74
C HIS A 28 -12.10 -7.20 -2.27
N CYS A 29 -12.24 -6.03 -2.89
CA CYS A 29 -12.22 -5.81 -4.33
C CYS A 29 -12.00 -4.32 -4.64
N THR A 30 -11.69 -4.03 -5.90
CA THR A 30 -11.42 -2.68 -6.41
C THR A 30 -12.64 -1.76 -6.30
N GLU A 31 -13.85 -2.27 -6.50
CA GLU A 31 -15.09 -1.49 -6.38
C GLU A 31 -15.29 -1.00 -4.94
N ALA A 32 -14.97 -1.85 -3.96
CA ALA A 32 -15.04 -1.48 -2.55
C ALA A 32 -13.98 -0.42 -2.19
N VAL A 33 -12.76 -0.52 -2.72
CA VAL A 33 -11.73 0.52 -2.59
C VAL A 33 -12.22 1.84 -3.18
N SER A 34 -12.76 1.82 -4.39
CA SER A 34 -13.29 3.00 -5.07
C SER A 34 -14.42 3.66 -4.27
N ALA A 35 -15.36 2.87 -3.76
CA ALA A 35 -16.45 3.37 -2.92
C ALA A 35 -15.94 4.03 -1.64
N VAL A 36 -14.97 3.41 -0.96
CA VAL A 36 -14.32 3.95 0.23
C VAL A 36 -13.64 5.29 -0.07
N LEU A 37 -12.80 5.35 -1.11
CA LEU A 37 -12.06 6.55 -1.45
C LEU A 37 -12.98 7.69 -1.88
N ARG A 38 -14.08 7.40 -2.59
CA ARG A 38 -15.10 8.39 -2.93
C ARG A 38 -15.70 9.02 -1.66
N LEU A 39 -16.16 8.20 -0.72
CA LEU A 39 -16.75 8.68 0.54
C LEU A 39 -15.74 9.46 1.39
N CYS A 40 -14.50 8.99 1.47
CA CYS A 40 -13.44 9.70 2.20
C CYS A 40 -13.13 11.05 1.53
N ASN A 41 -13.11 11.10 0.20
CA ASN A 41 -12.86 12.33 -0.54
C ASN A 41 -13.99 13.36 -0.34
N GLU A 42 -15.25 12.92 -0.36
CA GLU A 42 -16.42 13.76 -0.05
C GLU A 42 -16.37 14.32 1.38
N ALA A 43 -15.85 13.54 2.32
CA ALA A 43 -15.70 13.94 3.72
C ALA A 43 -14.37 14.66 4.02
N CYS A 44 -13.50 14.86 3.03
CA CYS A 44 -12.12 15.34 3.23
C CYS A 44 -11.35 14.54 4.32
N GLN A 45 -11.64 13.24 4.43
CA GLN A 45 -11.10 12.36 5.45
C GLN A 45 -9.79 11.73 4.98
N PRO A 46 -8.66 11.98 5.65
CA PRO A 46 -7.39 11.35 5.30
C PRO A 46 -7.40 9.82 5.45
N VAL A 47 -6.77 9.16 4.50
CA VAL A 47 -6.63 7.71 4.41
C VAL A 47 -5.16 7.33 4.22
N THR A 48 -4.69 6.37 5.01
CA THR A 48 -3.36 5.77 4.90
C THR A 48 -3.47 4.34 4.35
N PRO A 49 -2.95 4.04 3.15
CA PRO A 49 -2.94 2.68 2.61
C PRO A 49 -1.98 1.78 3.39
N TRP A 50 -2.40 0.54 3.63
CA TRP A 50 -1.65 -0.51 4.30
C TRP A 50 -1.58 -1.77 3.43
N GLY A 51 -0.35 -2.19 3.13
CA GLY A 51 -0.02 -3.53 2.65
C GLY A 51 0.48 -4.44 3.78
N GLY A 52 1.58 -5.14 3.53
CA GLY A 52 2.22 -6.08 4.47
C GLY A 52 2.78 -5.52 5.79
N LYS A 53 2.79 -4.19 5.95
CA LYS A 53 3.35 -3.47 7.12
C LYS A 53 4.82 -3.78 7.43
N THR A 54 5.62 -4.07 6.42
CA THR A 54 7.05 -4.40 6.54
C THR A 54 7.99 -3.22 6.25
N GLY A 55 7.43 -2.05 5.89
CA GLY A 55 8.19 -0.86 5.55
C GLY A 55 8.89 -0.21 6.76
N LEU A 56 10.09 0.31 6.54
CA LEU A 56 10.96 0.87 7.58
C LEU A 56 11.11 2.40 7.53
N VAL A 57 10.26 3.07 6.75
CA VAL A 57 10.35 4.51 6.45
C VAL A 57 9.08 5.26 6.83
N HIS A 58 8.28 4.67 7.72
CA HIS A 58 7.01 5.21 8.22
C HIS A 58 5.99 5.58 7.12
N GLY A 59 6.06 4.93 5.95
CA GLY A 59 5.16 5.17 4.81
C GLY A 59 3.70 4.78 5.06
N ILE A 60 3.44 4.01 6.12
CA ILE A 60 2.11 3.55 6.51
C ILE A 60 1.67 4.10 7.87
N PHE A 61 2.37 5.10 8.39
CA PHE A 61 2.07 5.71 9.68
C PHE A 61 0.69 6.39 9.69
N SER A 62 -0.24 5.97 10.54
CA SER A 62 -1.66 6.29 10.37
C SER A 62 -2.33 7.04 11.52
N ASP A 63 -1.58 7.72 12.40
CA ASP A 63 -2.15 8.53 13.48
C ASP A 63 -3.19 9.53 12.97
N GLY A 64 -4.40 9.47 13.52
CA GLY A 64 -5.49 10.39 13.15
C GLY A 64 -6.02 10.20 11.72
N THR A 65 -5.67 9.11 11.04
CA THR A 65 -6.17 8.78 9.69
C THR A 65 -6.95 7.47 9.70
N LEU A 66 -7.77 7.24 8.68
CA LEU A 66 -8.33 5.91 8.42
C LEU A 66 -7.24 5.04 7.78
N ALA A 67 -7.01 3.84 8.31
CA ALA A 67 -6.13 2.87 7.66
C ALA A 67 -6.93 2.09 6.60
N LEU A 68 -6.41 2.02 5.37
CA LEU A 68 -6.98 1.24 4.28
C LEU A 68 -6.12 0.00 4.03
N SER A 69 -6.47 -1.10 4.68
CA SER A 69 -5.76 -2.37 4.54
C SER A 69 -6.24 -3.15 3.32
N LEU A 70 -5.32 -3.47 2.43
CA LEU A 70 -5.57 -4.25 1.21
C LEU A 70 -5.43 -5.76 1.42
N GLU A 71 -5.21 -6.22 2.66
CA GLU A 71 -4.93 -7.62 3.01
C GLU A 71 -6.02 -8.65 2.63
N ARG A 72 -7.21 -8.20 2.23
CA ARG A 72 -8.31 -9.07 1.75
C ARG A 72 -8.43 -9.09 0.22
N MET A 73 -7.55 -8.38 -0.47
CA MET A 73 -7.37 -8.39 -1.91
C MET A 73 -6.07 -9.16 -2.19
N ASP A 74 -6.06 -10.47 -1.94
CA ASP A 74 -4.88 -11.34 -1.88
C ASP A 74 -4.84 -12.43 -2.96
N ARG A 75 -5.70 -12.34 -3.99
CA ARG A 75 -5.80 -13.37 -5.04
C ARG A 75 -4.70 -13.26 -6.09
N ILE A 76 -4.24 -14.42 -6.57
CA ILE A 76 -3.59 -14.54 -7.87
C ILE A 76 -4.70 -14.54 -8.93
N GLU A 77 -4.67 -13.57 -9.84
CA GLU A 77 -5.70 -13.41 -10.89
C GLU A 77 -5.34 -14.23 -12.13
N GLU A 78 -4.07 -14.22 -12.53
CA GLU A 78 -3.59 -14.90 -13.73
C GLU A 78 -2.10 -15.23 -13.60
N VAL A 79 -1.71 -16.40 -14.13
CA VAL A 79 -0.32 -16.71 -14.45
C VAL A 79 -0.27 -17.10 -15.92
N ASP A 80 0.49 -16.35 -16.72
CA ASP A 80 0.79 -16.66 -18.12
C ASP A 80 2.24 -17.16 -18.22
N PRO A 81 2.47 -18.48 -18.32
CA PRO A 81 3.81 -19.04 -18.42
C PRO A 81 4.53 -18.68 -19.72
N LEU A 82 3.79 -18.44 -20.80
CA LEU A 82 4.36 -18.11 -22.11
C LEU A 82 4.81 -16.65 -22.13
N GLY A 83 3.94 -15.74 -21.69
CA GLY A 83 4.25 -14.31 -21.53
C GLY A 83 5.17 -14.00 -20.36
N LYS A 84 5.34 -14.94 -19.42
CA LYS A 84 6.10 -14.78 -18.17
C LYS A 84 5.56 -13.63 -17.33
N THR A 85 4.23 -13.53 -17.26
CA THR A 85 3.53 -12.52 -16.48
C THR A 85 2.66 -13.17 -15.41
N LEU A 86 2.55 -12.49 -14.27
CA LEU A 86 1.68 -12.86 -13.17
C LEU A 86 0.88 -11.62 -12.78
N ALA A 87 -0.45 -11.74 -12.77
CA ALA A 87 -1.37 -10.73 -12.27
C ALA A 87 -1.89 -11.18 -10.90
N ALA A 88 -1.85 -10.28 -9.92
CA ALA A 88 -2.32 -10.52 -8.57
C ALA A 88 -2.85 -9.24 -7.96
N GLU A 89 -3.75 -9.40 -7.00
CA GLU A 89 -4.28 -8.29 -6.23
C GLU A 89 -3.21 -7.68 -5.29
N ALA A 90 -3.37 -6.40 -4.94
CA ALA A 90 -2.34 -5.61 -4.24
C ALA A 90 -1.96 -6.13 -2.83
N GLY A 91 -2.87 -6.86 -2.18
CA GLY A 91 -2.66 -7.52 -0.89
C GLY A 91 -1.99 -8.88 -0.99
N CYS A 92 -1.74 -9.41 -2.20
CA CYS A 92 -1.06 -10.69 -2.40
C CYS A 92 0.33 -10.64 -1.75
N ILE A 93 0.60 -11.61 -0.88
CA ILE A 93 1.89 -11.74 -0.22
C ILE A 93 2.93 -12.21 -1.25
N LEU A 94 4.13 -11.63 -1.17
CA LEU A 94 5.22 -11.93 -2.10
C LEU A 94 5.52 -13.44 -2.15
N GLN A 95 5.56 -14.11 -1.00
CA GLN A 95 5.73 -15.56 -0.95
C GLN A 95 4.65 -16.33 -1.72
N THR A 96 3.39 -15.94 -1.61
CA THR A 96 2.29 -16.58 -2.37
C THR A 96 2.46 -16.36 -3.88
N ALA A 97 2.87 -15.16 -4.30
CA ALA A 97 3.16 -14.88 -5.70
C ALA A 97 4.38 -15.67 -6.21
N THR A 98 5.42 -15.84 -5.38
CA THR A 98 6.58 -16.67 -5.71
C THR A 98 6.18 -18.14 -5.89
N GLU A 99 5.43 -18.71 -4.93
CA GLU A 99 4.95 -20.09 -5.00
C GLU A 99 4.04 -20.32 -6.23
N ALA A 100 3.21 -19.33 -6.58
CA ALA A 100 2.38 -19.39 -7.79
C ALA A 100 3.23 -19.39 -9.08
N ALA A 101 4.30 -18.61 -9.15
CA ALA A 101 5.23 -18.64 -10.29
C ALA A 101 6.00 -19.97 -10.36
N GLU A 102 6.48 -20.46 -9.22
CA GLU A 102 7.23 -21.73 -9.12
C GLU A 102 6.40 -22.94 -9.59
N ALA A 103 5.09 -22.93 -9.36
CA ALA A 103 4.17 -23.96 -9.86
C ALA A 103 4.13 -24.07 -11.39
N HIS A 104 4.65 -23.06 -12.10
CA HIS A 104 4.75 -23.01 -13.56
C HIS A 104 6.21 -23.02 -14.06
N ASP A 105 7.16 -23.52 -13.25
CA ASP A 105 8.60 -23.54 -13.55
C ASP A 105 9.18 -22.13 -13.82
N LEU A 106 8.57 -21.10 -13.24
CA LEU A 106 9.02 -19.72 -13.30
C LEU A 106 9.57 -19.25 -11.95
N LEU A 107 10.28 -18.11 -12.00
CA LEU A 107 10.78 -17.42 -10.81
C LEU A 107 10.24 -15.98 -10.83
N LEU A 108 9.74 -15.51 -9.69
CA LEU A 108 9.48 -14.09 -9.48
C LEU A 108 10.83 -13.38 -9.19
N PRO A 109 11.23 -12.36 -9.97
CA PRO A 109 12.58 -11.79 -9.89
C PRO A 109 12.84 -10.97 -8.62
N LEU A 110 11.82 -10.73 -7.79
CA LEU A 110 11.92 -10.01 -6.53
C LEU A 110 11.81 -11.00 -5.37
N ASP A 111 12.85 -11.08 -4.55
CA ASP A 111 12.81 -11.77 -3.25
C ASP A 111 13.44 -10.88 -2.18
N LEU A 112 12.84 -10.88 -0.99
CA LEU A 112 13.17 -10.00 0.11
C LEU A 112 13.05 -10.77 1.43
N GLY A 113 13.83 -10.41 2.45
CA GLY A 113 13.75 -11.06 3.77
C GLY A 113 12.35 -11.02 4.43
N ALA A 114 11.48 -10.10 3.98
CA ALA A 114 10.11 -9.97 4.44
C ALA A 114 9.07 -10.75 3.60
N ARG A 115 9.51 -11.65 2.69
CA ARG A 115 8.65 -12.33 1.69
C ARG A 115 7.35 -12.92 2.22
N GLY A 116 7.35 -13.45 3.45
CA GLY A 116 6.17 -14.07 4.07
C GLY A 116 5.12 -13.07 4.59
N SER A 117 5.33 -11.77 4.42
CA SER A 117 4.41 -10.74 4.93
C SER A 117 4.31 -9.51 4.03
N VAL A 118 5.33 -9.22 3.24
CA VAL A 118 5.32 -8.08 2.31
C VAL A 118 4.35 -8.33 1.16
N SER A 119 3.59 -7.30 0.78
CA SER A 119 2.70 -7.33 -0.38
C SER A 119 3.24 -6.41 -1.49
N ALA A 120 2.50 -6.25 -2.59
CA ALA A 120 2.98 -5.67 -3.84
C ALA A 120 3.54 -4.23 -3.75
N GLU A 121 3.18 -3.44 -2.73
CA GLU A 121 3.46 -2.00 -2.70
C GLU A 121 4.56 -1.58 -1.72
N HIS A 122 5.49 -0.74 -2.20
CA HIS A 122 6.42 0.03 -1.37
C HIS A 122 6.51 1.47 -1.88
N GLY A 123 6.60 2.42 -0.95
CA GLY A 123 6.72 3.84 -1.26
C GLY A 123 7.98 4.47 -0.71
N ILE A 124 8.14 5.78 -0.97
CA ILE A 124 9.22 6.62 -0.44
C ILE A 124 9.11 6.68 1.09
N GLY A 125 7.91 6.93 1.59
CA GLY A 125 7.63 7.06 3.02
C GLY A 125 8.12 8.38 3.62
N PHE A 126 7.68 8.65 4.84
CA PHE A 126 7.95 9.90 5.54
C PHE A 126 9.45 10.20 5.65
N GLU A 127 10.25 9.21 6.04
CA GLU A 127 11.68 9.41 6.30
C GLU A 127 12.50 9.74 5.06
N LYS A 128 12.14 9.16 3.90
CA LYS A 128 12.91 9.34 2.66
C LYS A 128 12.38 10.47 1.79
N ARG A 129 11.26 11.11 2.16
CA ARG A 129 10.64 12.20 1.39
C ARG A 129 11.63 13.32 1.07
N ASP A 130 12.36 13.80 2.09
CA ASP A 130 13.28 14.92 1.94
C ASP A 130 14.57 14.54 1.17
N TYR A 131 14.80 13.24 0.96
CA TYR A 131 15.91 12.70 0.19
C TYR A 131 15.54 12.43 -1.28
N LEU A 132 14.26 12.53 -1.66
CA LEU A 132 13.79 12.31 -3.03
C LEU A 132 14.58 13.10 -4.10
N PRO A 133 15.01 14.37 -3.86
CA PRO A 133 15.82 15.11 -4.83
C PRO A 133 17.20 14.50 -5.14
N ARG A 134 17.67 13.51 -4.36
CA ARG A 134 18.92 12.79 -4.64
C ARG A 134 18.80 11.78 -5.77
N SER A 135 17.58 11.30 -6.05
CA SER A 135 17.32 10.25 -7.06
C SER A 135 16.34 10.69 -8.16
N ARG A 136 15.67 11.83 -7.99
CA ARG A 136 14.71 12.40 -8.94
C ARG A 136 15.02 13.87 -9.21
N SER A 137 14.96 14.23 -10.48
CA SER A 137 15.06 15.62 -10.94
C SER A 137 13.88 16.46 -10.47
N GLN A 138 14.05 17.78 -10.49
CA GLN A 138 12.99 18.72 -10.13
C GLN A 138 11.76 18.58 -11.05
N ASN A 139 11.97 18.28 -12.33
CA ASN A 139 10.89 18.07 -13.30
C ASN A 139 10.09 16.79 -13.00
N GLU A 140 10.76 15.70 -12.63
CA GLU A 140 10.09 14.47 -12.20
C GLU A 140 9.27 14.70 -10.93
N VAL A 141 9.82 15.39 -9.93
CA VAL A 141 9.10 15.72 -8.69
C VAL A 141 7.91 16.65 -8.96
N ALA A 142 8.06 17.64 -9.85
CA ALA A 142 6.97 18.52 -10.26
C ALA A 142 5.85 17.74 -10.95
N LEU A 143 6.19 16.79 -11.83
CA LEU A 143 5.22 15.90 -12.47
C LEU A 143 4.49 15.03 -11.44
N MET A 144 5.21 14.44 -10.49
CA MET A 144 4.60 13.66 -9.41
C MET A 144 3.61 14.50 -8.60
N ARG A 145 3.95 15.77 -8.30
CA ARG A 145 3.06 16.69 -7.57
C ARG A 145 1.81 17.04 -8.36
N LEU A 146 1.95 17.27 -9.66
CA LEU A 146 0.82 17.52 -10.56
C LEU A 146 -0.12 16.31 -10.61
N LEU A 147 0.43 15.09 -10.75
CA LEU A 147 -0.36 13.86 -10.71
C LEU A 147 -1.10 13.72 -9.38
N LYS A 148 -0.40 13.98 -8.27
CA LYS A 148 -0.98 13.91 -6.93
C LYS A 148 -2.13 14.91 -6.74
N SER A 149 -1.97 16.17 -7.16
CA SER A 149 -3.02 17.18 -7.04
C SER A 149 -4.20 16.95 -8.00
N THR A 150 -3.95 16.28 -9.14
CA THR A 150 -5.00 15.94 -10.11
C THR A 150 -5.84 14.75 -9.65
N LEU A 151 -5.18 13.70 -9.13
CA LEU A 151 -5.86 12.47 -8.72
C LEU A 151 -6.40 12.51 -7.28
N ASP A 152 -5.83 13.36 -6.44
CA ASP A 152 -6.24 13.54 -5.04
C ASP A 152 -6.24 15.04 -4.67
N PRO A 153 -7.25 15.80 -5.15
CA PRO A 153 -7.31 17.25 -5.01
C PRO A 153 -7.49 17.71 -3.56
N ASN A 154 -8.13 16.88 -2.72
CA ASN A 154 -8.29 17.15 -1.29
C ASN A 154 -7.10 16.68 -0.45
N ASN A 155 -6.07 16.12 -1.10
CA ASN A 155 -4.87 15.59 -0.47
C ASN A 155 -5.15 14.59 0.67
N ILE A 156 -6.15 13.73 0.48
CA ILE A 156 -6.58 12.77 1.50
C ILE A 156 -5.79 11.46 1.47
N LEU A 157 -5.21 11.08 0.33
CA LEU A 157 -4.54 9.81 0.13
C LEU A 157 -3.07 9.91 0.51
N ASN A 158 -2.73 9.29 1.64
CA ASN A 158 -1.41 9.19 2.22
C ASN A 158 -0.67 10.54 2.41
N PRO A 159 -1.30 11.53 3.06
CA PRO A 159 -0.77 12.90 3.13
C PRO A 159 0.62 12.95 3.79
N GLY A 160 1.51 13.74 3.19
CA GLY A 160 2.83 14.06 3.74
C GLY A 160 3.90 12.98 3.62
N LYS A 161 3.59 11.81 3.02
CA LYS A 161 4.52 10.65 2.95
C LYS A 161 5.18 10.42 1.59
N VAL A 162 4.80 11.18 0.57
CA VAL A 162 5.36 11.04 -0.79
C VAL A 162 5.94 12.36 -1.30
N LEU A 163 5.18 13.46 -1.28
CA LEU A 163 5.54 14.76 -1.89
C LEU A 163 5.12 15.96 -1.05
#